data_AF-A0A397W4M0-F1
#
_entry.id   AF-A0A397W4M0-F1
#
_cell.length_a   1.000
_cell.length_b   1.000
_cell.length_c   1.000
_cell.angle_alpha   90.00
_cell.angle_beta   90.00
_cell.angle_gamma   90.00
#
_symmetry.space_group_name_H-M   'P 1'
#
loop_
_entity.id
_entity.type
_entity.pdbx_description
1 polymer ?
#
loop_
_entity_poly.entity_id
_entity_poly.type
_entity_poly.pdbx_seq_one_letter_code
_entity_poly.pdbx_strand_id
1 'polypeptide(L)' 'MPMTLILQDTKSKSYFFNIMDTMGHVDFVDEVTAALQLYDVAVIIVDAIEGVNMCTLQVSVV' A
#
# COMPACT_ATOMS: atom_id res chain seq x y z
N MET A 1 8.99 -5.96 3.24
CA MET A 1 9.14 -6.35 4.67
C MET A 1 8.11 -5.59 5.49
N PRO A 2 7.31 -6.25 6.35
CA PRO A 2 6.28 -5.57 7.13
C PRO A 2 6.90 -4.66 8.18
N MET A 3 6.44 -3.41 8.23
CA MET A 3 6.72 -2.49 9.32
C MET A 3 5.43 -2.12 10.05
N THR A 4 5.39 -2.41 11.34
CA THR A 4 4.29 -2.00 12.21
C THR A 4 4.61 -0.65 12.84
N LEU A 5 3.77 0.35 12.59
CA LEU A 5 3.85 1.67 13.18
C LEU A 5 2.66 1.94 14.09
N ILE A 6 2.92 2.61 15.21
CA ILE A 6 1.88 3.12 16.10
C ILE A 6 1.67 4.59 15.73
N LEU A 7 0.57 4.88 15.06
CA LEU A 7 0.21 6.24 14.63
C LEU A 7 -0.91 6.78 15.51
N GLN A 8 -0.76 8.01 15.98
CA GLN A 8 -1.83 8.69 16.71
C GLN A 8 -2.66 9.54 15.75
N ASP A 9 -3.98 9.42 15.86
CA ASP A 9 -4.91 10.32 15.20
C ASP A 9 -4.99 11.66 15.95
N THR A 10 -5.55 12.67 15.28
CA THR A 10 -5.90 14.00 15.77
C THR A 10 -6.68 14.01 17.09
N LYS A 11 -7.35 12.90 17.45
CA LYS A 11 -8.06 12.69 18.73
C LYS A 11 -7.23 11.97 19.80
N SER A 12 -5.91 11.91 19.63
CA SER A 12 -4.96 11.19 20.51
C SER A 12 -5.22 9.69 20.66
N LYS A 13 -5.98 9.09 19.73
CA LYS A 13 -6.21 7.65 19.69
C LYS A 13 -5.10 6.98 18.89
N SER A 14 -4.44 5.99 19.47
CA SER A 14 -3.38 5.23 18.83
C SER A 14 -3.95 4.10 17.97
N TYR A 15 -3.45 3.98 16.75
CA TYR A 15 -3.78 2.94 15.79
C TYR A 15 -2.52 2.15 15.44
N PHE A 16 -2.67 0.84 15.33
CA PHE A 16 -1.64 -0.04 14.81
C PHE A 16 -1.81 -0.10 13.29
N PHE A 17 -0.89 0.53 12.56
CA PHE A 17 -0.80 0.42 11.11
C PHE A 17 0.31 -0.56 10.78
N ASN A 18 0.05 -1.45 9.84
CA ASN A 18 1.00 -2.47 9.45
C ASN A 18 1.27 -2.34 7.96
N ILE A 19 2.36 -1.65 7.63
CA ILE A 19 2.67 -1.25 6.27
C ILE A 19 3.49 -2.35 5.60
N MET A 20 3.03 -2.80 4.44
CA MET A 20 3.77 -3.69 3.55
C MET A 20 4.14 -2.96 2.28
N ASP A 21 5.38 -2.49 2.24
CA ASP A 21 5.95 -1.97 1.01
C ASP A 21 6.18 -3.13 0.02
N THR A 22 5.59 -3.02 -1.16
CA THR A 22 5.70 -4.00 -2.27
C THR A 22 6.32 -3.29 -3.46
N MET A 23 7.27 -3.95 -4.15
CA MET A 23 8.08 -3.27 -5.15
C MET A 23 7.26 -2.88 -6.37
N GLY A 24 7.47 -1.65 -6.82
CA GLY A 24 6.60 -0.97 -7.75
C GLY A 24 6.77 -1.30 -9.24
N HIS A 25 6.93 -2.58 -9.60
CA HIS A 25 7.08 -2.99 -11.00
C HIS A 25 6.12 -4.12 -11.39
N VAL A 26 5.76 -4.19 -12.68
CA VAL A 26 4.81 -5.16 -13.26
C VAL A 26 5.21 -6.63 -13.00
N ASP A 27 6.49 -6.87 -12.75
CA ASP A 27 7.03 -8.19 -12.42
C ASP A 27 6.72 -8.66 -10.98
N PHE A 28 6.17 -7.80 -10.11
CA PHE A 28 5.92 -8.09 -8.69
C PHE A 28 4.43 -8.13 -8.32
N VAL A 29 3.56 -8.33 -9.31
CA VAL A 29 2.09 -8.47 -9.11
C VAL A 29 1.74 -9.63 -8.17
N ASP A 30 2.57 -10.68 -8.15
CA ASP A 30 2.39 -11.82 -7.25
C ASP A 30 2.57 -11.42 -5.77
N GLU A 31 3.53 -10.54 -5.47
CA GLU A 31 3.77 -10.02 -4.12
C GLU A 31 2.63 -9.10 -3.68
N VAL A 32 2.13 -8.26 -4.58
CA VAL A 32 0.97 -7.40 -4.35
C VAL A 32 -0.30 -8.22 -4.11
N THR A 33 -0.51 -9.29 -4.88
CA THR A 33 -1.69 -10.17 -4.73
C THR A 33 -1.65 -10.94 -3.42
N ALA A 34 -0.48 -11.44 -3.02
CA ALA A 34 -0.30 -12.08 -1.72
C ALA A 34 -0.51 -11.10 -0.55
N ALA A 35 -0.02 -9.86 -0.68
CA ALA A 35 -0.29 -8.81 0.29
C ALA A 35 -1.78 -8.46 0.35
N LEU A 36 -2.47 -8.32 -0.78
CA LEU A 36 -3.91 -8.02 -0.80
C LEU A 36 -4.78 -9.12 -0.16
N GLN A 37 -4.31 -10.37 -0.13
CA GLN A 37 -4.96 -11.45 0.61
C GLN A 37 -4.71 -11.40 2.12
N LEU A 38 -3.62 -10.77 2.56
CA LEU A 38 -3.24 -10.64 3.96
C LEU A 38 -3.78 -9.36 4.61
N TYR A 39 -4.07 -8.31 3.83
CA TYR A 39 -4.51 -7.01 4.28
C TYR A 39 -5.91 -6.68 3.75
N ASP A 40 -6.77 -6.12 4.59
CA ASP A 40 -8.12 -5.72 4.21
C ASP A 40 -8.17 -4.40 3.40
N VAL A 41 -7.09 -3.61 3.43
CA VAL A 41 -7.03 -2.26 2.85
C VAL A 41 -5.80 -2.10 1.96
N ALA A 42 -5.99 -1.37 0.88
CA ALA A 42 -5.00 -1.13 -0.16
C ALA A 42 -5.06 0.34 -0.58
N VAL A 43 -3.89 1.00 -0.72
CA VAL A 43 -3.79 2.40 -1.13
C VAL A 43 -3.23 2.46 -2.54
N ILE A 44 -3.86 3.23 -3.43
CA ILE A 44 -3.40 3.37 -4.81
C ILE A 44 -2.87 4.80 -4.98
N ILE A 45 -1.61 4.92 -5.38
CA ILE A 45 -0.97 6.21 -5.67
C ILE A 45 -0.97 6.41 -7.18
N VAL A 46 -1.62 7.48 -7.64
CA VAL A 46 -1.72 7.83 -9.06
C VAL A 46 -0.92 9.09 -9.33
N ASP A 47 -0.11 9.08 -10.39
CA ASP A 47 0.57 10.28 -10.85
C ASP A 47 -0.45 11.26 -11.45
N ALA A 48 -0.43 12.51 -10.97
CA ALA A 48 -1.34 13.56 -11.42
C ALA A 48 -0.99 14.11 -12.82
N ILE A 49 0.24 13.91 -13.30
CA ILE A 49 0.73 14.45 -14.57
C ILE A 49 0.58 13.43 -15.70
N GLU A 50 1.04 12.20 -15.48
CA GLU A 50 0.94 11.11 -16.46
C GLU A 50 -0.45 10.44 -16.47
N GLY A 51 -1.21 10.54 -15.38
CA GLY A 51 -2.50 9.88 -15.24
C GLY A 51 -2.37 8.38 -14.94
N VAL A 52 -3.40 7.60 -15.31
CA VAL A 52 -3.43 6.15 -15.09
C VAL A 52 -2.71 5.46 -16.24
N ASN A 53 -1.44 5.10 -16.03
CA ASN A 53 -0.70 4.24 -16.95
C ASN A 53 -1.02 2.77 -16.66
N MET A 54 -0.74 1.87 -17.60
CA MET A 54 -0.87 0.41 -17.41
C MET A 54 -0.04 -0.12 -16.21
N CYS A 55 0.97 0.65 -15.80
CA CYS A 55 1.85 0.40 -14.65
C CYS A 55 1.33 0.99 -13.32
N THR A 56 0.29 1.85 -13.34
CA THR A 56 -0.19 2.62 -12.16
C THR A 56 -1.33 1.93 -11.40
N LEU A 57 -1.78 0.74 -11.83
CA LEU A 57 -2.65 -0.15 -11.03
C LEU A 57 -1.91 -0.81 -9.85
N GLN A 58 -0.82 -0.18 -9.43
CA GLN A 58 0.06 -0.72 -8.43
C GLN A 58 -0.43 -0.27 -7.07
N VAL A 59 -1.09 -1.22 -6.45
CA VAL A 59 -1.61 -1.11 -5.12
C VAL A 59 -0.44 -1.07 -4.15
N SER A 60 -0.19 0.08 -3.53
CA SER A 60 0.63 0.19 -2.34
C SER A 60 -0.22 -0.25 -1.15
N VAL A 61 -0.02 -1.47 -0.67
CA VAL A 61 -0.71 -1.95 0.53
C VAL A 61 -0.12 -1.24 1.75
N VAL A 62 -0.97 -0.62 2.58
CA VAL A 62 -0.58 0.17 3.77
C VAL A 62 -1.14 -0.47 5.03
#